data_AF-A0A7S3I7E6-F1
#
_entry.id   AF-A0A7S3I7E6-F1
#
_cell.length_a   1.000
_cell.length_b   1.000
_cell.length_c   1.000
_cell.angle_alpha   90.00
_cell.angle_beta   90.00
_cell.angle_gamma   90.00
#
_symmetry.space_group_name_H-M   'P 1'
#
loop_
_entity.id
_entity.type
_entity.pdbx_description
1 polymer ?
#
loop_
_entity_poly.entity_id
_entity_poly.type
_entity_poly.pdbx_seq_one_letter_code
_entity_poly.pdbx_strand_id
1 'polypeptide(L)'
;MTSFFCMEIIVKVTANGFLINGPKSFMRDFWNCLDFFIVGVAITSLVASDVNLGVFKILRIGKLFRPLRVLSRNEGLKISIQALVVSIPAMLRLLMIVMLFYIIFAVMGINLFKGQLQHCNMSAVTLTKTQ
;
A
#
# COMPACT_ATOMS: atom_id res chain seq x y z
N MET A 1 2.47 -29.24 5.73
CA MET A 1 1.95 -27.99 6.34
C MET A 1 1.34 -27.04 5.31
N THR A 2 1.93 -26.86 4.12
CA THR A 2 1.43 -25.95 3.05
C THR A 2 0.24 -26.49 2.24
N SER A 3 0.17 -27.79 1.92
CA SER A 3 -0.95 -28.34 1.12
C SER A 3 -2.27 -28.41 1.88
N PHE A 4 -2.25 -28.73 3.18
CA PHE A 4 -3.45 -28.74 4.03
C PHE A 4 -4.00 -27.30 4.20
N PHE A 5 -3.11 -26.31 4.27
CA PHE A 5 -3.46 -24.88 4.28
C PHE A 5 -3.98 -24.38 2.92
N CYS A 6 -3.42 -24.88 1.80
CA CYS A 6 -3.92 -24.57 0.46
C CYS A 6 -5.33 -25.15 0.26
N MET A 7 -5.56 -26.38 0.70
CA MET A 7 -6.87 -27.03 0.61
C MET A 7 -7.92 -26.31 1.46
N GLU A 8 -7.58 -25.92 2.70
CA GLU A 8 -8.49 -25.15 3.57
C GLU A 8 -8.81 -23.75 3.00
N ILE A 9 -7.86 -23.12 2.31
CA ILE A 9 -8.03 -21.79 1.70
C ILE A 9 -8.80 -21.87 0.37
N ILE A 10 -8.57 -22.88 -0.47
CA ILE A 10 -9.33 -23.11 -1.70
C ILE A 10 -10.79 -23.44 -1.35
N VAL A 11 -11.02 -24.26 -0.32
CA VAL A 11 -12.38 -24.57 0.17
C VAL A 11 -13.06 -23.32 0.73
N LYS A 12 -12.37 -22.45 1.49
CA LYS A 12 -12.93 -21.16 1.96
C LYS A 12 -13.21 -20.17 0.83
N VAL A 13 -12.35 -20.08 -0.17
CA VAL A 13 -12.52 -19.19 -1.34
C VAL A 13 -13.67 -19.64 -2.23
N THR A 14 -13.87 -20.95 -2.37
CA THR A 14 -14.94 -21.53 -3.18
C THR A 14 -16.28 -21.56 -2.41
N ALA A 15 -16.26 -21.82 -1.10
CA ALA A 15 -17.45 -21.82 -0.24
C ALA A 15 -18.01 -20.42 0.06
N ASN A 16 -17.14 -19.38 0.11
CA ASN A 16 -17.58 -17.99 0.33
C ASN A 16 -17.75 -17.17 -0.97
N GLY A 17 -17.79 -17.83 -2.12
CA GLY A 17 -18.56 -17.34 -3.26
C GLY A 17 -17.76 -16.83 -4.44
N PHE A 18 -17.18 -17.73 -5.24
CA PHE A 18 -16.91 -17.41 -6.64
C PHE A 18 -17.84 -18.09 -7.65
N LEU A 19 -18.64 -19.12 -7.29
CA LEU A 19 -19.22 -19.92 -8.38
C LEU A 19 -20.67 -20.42 -8.33
N ILE A 20 -21.50 -20.20 -7.30
CA ILE A 20 -22.89 -20.73 -7.37
C ILE A 20 -23.90 -19.74 -6.79
N ASN A 21 -24.61 -19.07 -7.71
CA ASN A 21 -25.86 -18.27 -7.58
C ASN A 21 -25.84 -16.93 -6.81
N GLY A 22 -25.83 -15.82 -7.55
CA GLY A 22 -26.40 -14.56 -7.03
C GLY A 22 -26.13 -13.29 -7.87
N PRO A 23 -27.16 -12.52 -8.30
CA PRO A 23 -27.04 -11.25 -9.02
C PRO A 23 -26.67 -10.07 -8.10
N LYS A 24 -25.67 -10.25 -7.23
CA LYS A 24 -25.14 -9.19 -6.36
C LYS A 24 -23.64 -9.11 -6.56
N SER A 25 -23.29 -8.24 -7.50
CA SER A 25 -21.94 -8.03 -8.03
C SER A 25 -20.88 -7.94 -6.93
N PHE A 26 -20.01 -8.97 -6.89
CA PHE A 26 -18.80 -9.05 -6.06
C PHE A 26 -17.84 -7.86 -6.27
N MET A 27 -18.00 -7.11 -7.38
CA MET A 27 -17.15 -5.98 -7.73
C MET A 27 -17.51 -4.65 -7.04
N ARG A 28 -18.53 -4.61 -6.16
CA ARG A 28 -18.90 -3.37 -5.44
C ARG A 28 -18.32 -3.25 -4.04
N ASP A 29 -17.89 -4.35 -3.41
CA ASP A 29 -17.31 -4.33 -2.06
C ASP A 29 -15.77 -4.45 -2.09
N PHE A 30 -15.10 -3.33 -1.80
CA PHE A 30 -13.63 -3.21 -1.77
C PHE A 30 -12.95 -4.25 -0.87
N TRP A 31 -13.60 -4.60 0.25
CA TRP A 31 -13.10 -5.56 1.23
C TRP A 31 -12.92 -6.97 0.68
N ASN A 32 -13.77 -7.36 -0.26
CA ASN A 32 -13.79 -8.70 -0.83
C ASN A 32 -12.75 -8.83 -1.96
N CYS A 33 -12.58 -7.76 -2.74
CA CYS A 33 -11.51 -7.64 -3.74
C CYS A 33 -10.11 -7.70 -3.09
N LEU A 34 -9.94 -7.05 -1.94
CA LEU A 34 -8.69 -7.08 -1.17
C LEU A 34 -8.37 -8.48 -0.63
N ASP A 35 -9.37 -9.24 -0.15
CA ASP A 35 -9.16 -10.63 0.28
C ASP A 35 -8.71 -11.52 -0.90
N PHE A 36 -9.34 -11.36 -2.07
CA PHE A 36 -8.95 -12.08 -3.29
C PHE A 36 -7.51 -11.79 -3.74
N PHE A 37 -7.10 -10.51 -3.74
CA PHE A 37 -5.74 -10.11 -4.09
C PHE A 37 -4.70 -10.72 -3.13
N ILE A 38 -4.97 -10.70 -1.82
CA ILE A 38 -4.07 -11.27 -0.80
C ILE A 38 -3.90 -12.78 -1.00
N VAL A 39 -4.98 -13.51 -1.30
CA VAL A 39 -4.91 -14.94 -1.60
C VAL A 39 -4.10 -15.20 -2.88
N GLY A 40 -4.30 -14.40 -3.92
CA GLY A 40 -3.53 -14.51 -5.18
C GLY A 40 -2.02 -14.30 -4.99
N VAL A 41 -1.62 -13.30 -4.21
CA VAL A 41 -0.20 -13.06 -3.86
C VAL A 41 0.36 -14.20 -3.01
N ALA A 42 -0.43 -14.78 -2.11
CA ALA A 42 -0.01 -15.91 -1.29
C ALA A 42 0.26 -17.17 -2.12
N ILE A 43 -0.58 -17.47 -3.13
CA ILE A 43 -0.38 -18.60 -4.06
C ILE A 43 0.87 -18.37 -4.91
N THR A 44 1.01 -17.17 -5.46
CA THR A 44 2.19 -16.79 -6.26
C THR A 44 3.48 -16.89 -5.44
N SER A 45 3.43 -16.60 -4.13
CA SER A 45 4.58 -16.78 -3.23
C SER A 45 5.01 -18.23 -3.05
N LEU A 46 4.07 -19.17 -3.11
CA LEU A 46 4.39 -20.59 -2.98
C LEU A 46 5.05 -21.10 -4.26
N VAL A 47 4.51 -20.76 -5.43
CA VAL A 47 5.05 -21.16 -6.74
C VAL A 47 6.42 -20.52 -7.00
N ALA A 48 6.60 -19.26 -6.60
CA ALA A 48 7.85 -18.55 -6.81
C ALA A 48 8.96 -18.94 -5.82
N SER A 49 8.68 -19.77 -4.80
CA SER A 49 9.71 -20.31 -3.91
C SER A 49 10.61 -21.35 -4.61
N ASP A 50 10.15 -21.94 -5.72
CA ASP A 50 10.90 -22.91 -6.53
C ASP A 50 11.76 -22.26 -7.63
N VAL A 51 11.57 -20.97 -7.93
CA VAL A 51 12.31 -20.24 -8.97
C VAL A 51 13.08 -19.06 -8.36
N ASN A 52 14.41 -19.20 -8.27
CA ASN A 52 15.34 -18.20 -7.75
C ASN A 52 15.49 -17.00 -8.70
N LEU A 53 14.45 -16.20 -8.85
CA LEU A 53 14.47 -14.91 -9.56
C LEU A 53 13.85 -13.83 -8.64
N GLY A 54 14.14 -12.55 -8.88
CA GLY A 54 13.92 -11.39 -7.98
C GLY A 54 12.53 -11.16 -7.36
N VAL A 55 11.57 -12.05 -7.59
CA VAL A 55 10.24 -12.15 -6.99
C VAL A 55 10.31 -12.20 -5.44
N PHE A 56 11.38 -12.73 -4.84
CA PHE A 56 11.55 -12.84 -3.38
C PHE A 56 11.30 -11.55 -2.59
N LYS A 57 11.59 -10.37 -3.17
CA LYS A 57 11.37 -9.07 -2.50
C LYS A 57 9.89 -8.74 -2.37
N ILE A 58 9.10 -8.98 -3.42
CA ILE A 58 7.65 -8.71 -3.44
C ILE A 58 6.90 -9.76 -2.61
N LEU A 59 7.34 -11.02 -2.64
CA LEU A 59 6.77 -12.09 -1.83
C LEU A 59 6.96 -11.87 -0.32
N ARG A 60 8.08 -11.26 0.07
CA ARG A 60 8.33 -10.86 1.46
C ARG A 60 7.32 -9.81 1.93
N ILE A 61 6.97 -8.86 1.06
CA ILE A 61 5.90 -7.88 1.32
C ILE A 61 4.52 -8.57 1.32
N GLY A 62 4.34 -9.60 0.49
CA GLY A 62 3.22 -10.55 0.50
C GLY A 62 2.83 -11.04 1.91
N LYS A 63 3.84 -11.40 2.72
CA LYS A 63 3.64 -11.88 4.10
C LYS A 63 3.16 -10.78 5.06
N LEU A 64 3.48 -9.51 4.79
CA LEU A 64 3.01 -8.36 5.57
C LEU A 64 1.52 -8.06 5.34
N PHE A 65 0.86 -8.64 4.32
CA PHE A 65 -0.59 -8.48 4.12
C PHE A 65 -1.44 -9.42 5.00
N ARG A 66 -0.85 -10.40 5.69
CA ARG A 66 -1.56 -11.27 6.64
C ARG A 66 -2.27 -10.52 7.77
N PRO A 67 -1.65 -9.55 8.46
CA PRO A 67 -2.35 -8.71 9.43
C PRO A 67 -3.48 -7.89 8.79
N LEU A 68 -3.34 -7.49 7.52
CA LEU A 68 -4.41 -6.84 6.75
C LEU A 68 -5.64 -7.74 6.57
N ARG A 69 -5.43 -9.06 6.40
CA ARG A 69 -6.52 -10.06 6.34
C ARG A 69 -7.26 -10.21 7.67
N VAL A 70 -6.55 -10.12 8.81
CA VAL A 70 -7.20 -10.13 10.13
C VAL A 70 -8.05 -8.86 10.29
N LEU A 71 -7.52 -7.73 9.81
CA LEU A 71 -8.21 -6.44 9.74
C LEU A 71 -9.51 -6.52 8.91
N SER A 72 -9.48 -7.19 7.75
CA SER A 72 -10.65 -7.37 6.88
C SER A 72 -11.64 -8.41 7.36
N ARG A 73 -11.37 -9.16 8.43
CA ARG A 73 -12.30 -10.13 9.03
C ARG A 73 -13.06 -9.57 10.22
N ASN A 74 -12.50 -8.56 10.90
CA ASN A 74 -13.16 -7.87 12.01
C ASN A 74 -14.19 -6.84 11.50
N GLU A 75 -15.47 -7.11 11.69
CA GLU A 75 -16.57 -6.22 11.26
C GLU A 75 -16.51 -4.85 11.94
N GLY A 76 -16.13 -4.78 13.24
CA GLY A 76 -15.98 -3.52 13.96
C GLY A 76 -14.95 -2.56 13.34
N LEU A 77 -13.90 -3.08 12.69
CA LEU A 77 -12.86 -2.26 12.08
C LEU A 77 -13.23 -1.81 10.66
N LYS A 78 -14.04 -2.60 9.95
CA LYS A 78 -14.60 -2.20 8.65
C LYS A 78 -15.48 -0.97 8.78
N ILE A 79 -16.31 -0.90 9.83
CA ILE A 79 -17.19 0.23 10.09
C ILE A 79 -16.38 1.51 10.31
N SER A 80 -15.32 1.45 11.12
CA SER A 80 -14.42 2.58 11.35
C SER A 80 -13.72 3.05 10.07
N ILE A 81 -13.24 2.12 9.24
CA ILE A 81 -12.56 2.45 7.99
C ILE A 81 -13.55 3.02 6.97
N GLN A 82 -14.78 2.48 6.90
CA GLN A 82 -15.82 3.02 6.04
C GLN A 82 -16.20 4.45 6.44
N ALA A 83 -16.31 4.75 7.74
CA ALA A 83 -16.52 6.11 8.24
C ALA A 83 -15.37 7.06 7.86
N LEU A 84 -14.12 6.58 7.92
CA LEU A 84 -12.95 7.32 7.45
C LEU A 84 -13.05 7.61 5.94
N VAL A 85 -13.28 6.57 5.12
CA VAL A 85 -13.33 6.68 3.66
C VAL A 85 -14.44 7.63 3.20
N VAL A 86 -15.59 7.64 3.90
CA VAL A 86 -16.67 8.61 3.65
C VAL A 86 -16.23 10.05 3.97
N SER A 87 -15.31 10.24 4.91
CA SER A 87 -14.81 11.56 5.32
C SER A 87 -13.65 12.07 4.46
N ILE A 88 -12.88 11.18 3.81
CA ILE A 88 -11.79 11.52 2.88
C ILE A 88 -12.21 12.50 1.78
N PRO A 89 -13.31 12.32 1.03
CA PRO A 89 -13.69 13.25 -0.05
C PRO A 89 -14.00 14.66 0.47
N ALA A 90 -14.48 14.80 1.71
CA ALA A 90 -14.65 16.11 2.34
C ALA A 90 -13.30 16.74 2.72
N MET A 91 -12.38 15.95 3.28
CA MET A 91 -11.01 16.37 3.59
C MET A 91 -10.25 16.81 2.33
N LEU A 92 -10.41 16.10 1.21
CA LEU A 92 -9.74 16.44 -0.06
C LEU A 92 -10.14 17.83 -0.57
N ARG A 93 -11.39 18.27 -0.35
CA ARG A 93 -11.81 19.63 -0.75
C ARG A 93 -11.04 20.71 0.00
N LEU A 94 -10.83 20.52 1.31
CA LEU A 94 -10.01 21.43 2.12
C LEU A 94 -8.53 21.34 1.72
N LEU A 95 -8.04 20.13 1.49
CA LEU A 95 -6.65 19.88 1.10
C LEU A 95 -6.30 20.55 -0.25
N MET A 96 -7.23 20.60 -1.20
CA MET A 96 -7.04 21.33 -2.47
C MET A 96 -6.77 22.82 -2.24
N ILE A 97 -7.51 23.46 -1.33
CA ILE A 97 -7.32 24.87 -0.99
C ILE A 97 -5.98 25.06 -0.27
N VAL A 98 -5.67 24.19 0.70
CA VAL A 98 -4.39 24.23 1.44
C VAL A 98 -3.20 24.05 0.51
N MET A 99 -3.29 23.13 -0.47
CA MET A 99 -2.24 22.95 -1.48
C MET A 99 -2.01 24.21 -2.30
N LEU A 100 -3.06 24.93 -2.68
CA LEU A 100 -2.94 26.18 -3.43
C LEU A 100 -2.19 27.24 -2.62
N PHE A 101 -2.52 27.41 -1.33
CA PHE A 101 -1.76 28.29 -0.43
C PHE A 101 -0.30 27.87 -0.32
N TYR A 102 -0.04 26.57 -0.18
CA TYR A 102 1.31 26.03 -0.09
C TYR A 102 2.14 26.36 -1.33
N ILE A 103 1.55 26.29 -2.53
CA ILE A 103 2.22 26.65 -3.78
C ILE A 103 2.58 28.14 -3.83
N ILE A 104 1.69 29.04 -3.38
CA ILE A 104 1.98 30.48 -3.33
C ILE A 104 3.19 30.75 -2.43
N PHE A 105 3.20 30.18 -1.23
CA PHE A 105 4.33 30.30 -0.31
C PHE A 105 5.60 29.64 -0.87
N ALA A 106 5.50 28.51 -1.56
CA ALA A 106 6.63 27.85 -2.18
C ALA A 106 7.26 28.69 -3.29
N VAL A 107 6.45 29.30 -4.17
CA VAL A 107 6.94 30.20 -5.22
C VAL A 107 7.59 31.43 -4.58
N MET A 108 6.96 32.04 -3.58
CA MET A 108 7.55 33.18 -2.87
C MET A 108 8.88 32.81 -2.19
N GLY A 109 8.95 31.65 -1.53
CA GLY A 109 10.16 31.14 -0.91
C GLY A 109 11.28 30.86 -1.92
N ILE A 110 10.96 30.28 -3.07
CA ILE A 110 11.94 30.09 -4.15
C ILE A 110 12.43 31.45 -4.65
N ASN A 111 11.55 32.42 -4.90
CA ASN A 111 11.97 33.74 -5.36
C ASN A 111 12.89 34.47 -4.35
N LEU A 112 12.72 34.23 -3.06
CA LEU A 112 13.51 34.88 -2.01
C LEU A 112 14.86 34.18 -1.75
N PHE A 113 14.90 32.85 -1.82
CA PHE A 113 16.07 32.06 -1.43
C PHE A 113 16.81 31.39 -2.60
N LYS A 114 16.39 31.63 -3.85
CA LYS A 114 17.07 31.10 -5.04
C LYS A 114 18.53 31.56 -5.08
N GLY A 115 19.44 30.61 -4.95
CA GLY A 115 20.89 30.84 -5.02
C GLY A 115 21.55 31.34 -3.73
N GLN A 116 20.78 31.66 -2.68
CA GLN A 116 21.32 32.20 -1.41
C GLN A 116 21.67 31.11 -0.38
N LEU A 117 21.17 29.89 -0.57
CA LEU A 117 21.37 28.76 0.37
C LEU A 117 22.62 27.91 0.07
N GLN A 118 23.48 28.36 -0.86
CA GLN A 118 24.72 27.65 -1.16
C GLN A 118 25.79 28.00 -0.11
N HIS A 119 26.37 26.98 0.51
CA HIS A 119 27.49 27.15 1.43
C HIS A 119 28.63 26.21 1.03
N CYS A 120 29.85 26.74 0.90
CA CYS A 120 31.03 25.93 0.67
C CYS A 120 31.56 25.42 2.01
N ASN A 121 31.38 24.12 2.27
CA ASN A 121 32.04 23.48 3.40
C ASN A 121 33.47 23.06 3.00
N MET A 122 34.45 23.86 3.43
CA MET A 122 35.88 23.61 3.18
C MET A 122 36.50 22.55 4.13
N SER A 123 35.68 21.77 4.84
CA SER A 123 36.18 20.69 5.71
C SER A 123 36.58 19.42 4.94
N ALA A 124 36.13 19.24 3.69
CA ALA A 124 36.38 18.04 2.88
C ALA A 124 37.49 18.19 1.82
N VAL A 125 37.83 19.42 1.42
CA VAL A 125 38.81 19.68 0.33
C VAL A 125 40.26 19.53 0.81
N THR A 126 40.50 19.64 2.12
CA THR A 126 41.84 19.51 2.71
C THR A 126 42.35 18.06 2.73
N LEU A 127 41.49 17.04 2.56
CA LEU A 127 41.91 15.63 2.54
C LEU A 127 42.32 15.09 1.16
N THR A 128 42.23 15.89 0.09
CA THR A 128 42.59 15.46 -1.27
C THR A 128 43.80 16.19 -1.86
N LYS A 129 44.43 17.12 -1.13
CA LYS A 129 45.60 17.89 -1.61
C LYS A 129 46.93 17.55 -0.92
N THR A 130 46.97 16.55 -0.06
CA THR A 130 48.16 16.07 0.67
C THR A 130 48.57 14.63 0.31
N GLN A 131 48.24 14.16 -0.89
CA GLN A 131 48.74 12.90 -1.45
C GLN A 131 49.34 13.12 -2.84
#